data_AF-A0A955T154-F1
#
_entry.id   AF-A0A955T154-F1
#
_cell.length_a   1.000
_cell.length_b   1.000
_cell.length_c   1.000
_cell.angle_alpha   90.00
_cell.angle_beta   90.00
_cell.angle_gamma   90.00
#
_symmetry.space_group_name_H-M   'P 1'
#
loop_
_entity.id
_entity.type
_entity.pdbx_description
1 polymer ?
#
loop_
_entity_poly.entity_id
_entity_poly.type
_entity_poly.pdbx_seq_one_letter_code
_entity_poly.pdbx_strand_id
1 'polypeptide(L)'
;PVHTTILFEYEDGPRNCETVAVDTERKEILMVSKSKPTPRTCGLYSIPLTLTAGSTKAIAKRICDLDLAFASAMDVAPDNQRLVIISSKGALIVDREANEGWGDAIQRGSRSIELPKRENGETVCFGRNRDELLLNSELIGQPLWSVMIPAPVSAP
;
A
#
# COMPACT_ATOMS: atom_id res chain seq x y z
N PRO A 1 -1.79 17.89 19.47
CA PRO A 1 -1.65 16.80 20.47
C PRO A 1 -1.96 15.47 19.78
N VAL A 2 -1.28 14.38 20.15
CA VAL A 2 -1.59 13.05 19.61
C VAL A 2 -2.92 12.58 20.21
N HIS A 3 -3.91 12.24 19.37
CA HIS A 3 -5.22 11.76 19.83
C HIS A 3 -5.21 10.26 20.14
N THR A 4 -4.65 9.46 19.23
CA THR A 4 -4.55 8.00 19.34
C THR A 4 -3.15 7.54 18.98
N THR A 5 -2.64 6.57 19.74
CA THR A 5 -1.38 5.87 19.47
C THR A 5 -1.66 4.37 19.36
N ILE A 6 -1.23 3.73 18.28
CA ILE A 6 -1.29 2.27 18.13
C ILE A 6 0.13 1.73 18.22
N LEU A 7 0.44 1.02 19.31
CA LEU A 7 1.67 0.26 19.45
C LEU A 7 1.44 -1.12 18.84
N PHE A 8 2.27 -1.57 17.91
CA PHE A 8 2.08 -2.88 17.31
C PHE A 8 3.38 -3.64 17.12
N GLU A 9 3.21 -4.96 17.00
CA GLU A 9 4.27 -5.91 16.67
C GLU A 9 3.81 -6.75 15.48
N TYR A 10 4.73 -7.15 14.61
CA TYR A 10 4.45 -8.13 13.55
C TYR A 10 4.34 -9.52 14.17
N GLU A 11 3.34 -10.30 13.73
CA GLU A 11 3.11 -11.64 14.28
C GLU A 11 4.30 -12.60 14.10
N ASP A 12 5.14 -12.35 13.09
CA ASP A 12 6.27 -13.17 12.68
C ASP A 12 7.63 -12.49 12.89
N GLY A 13 7.66 -11.49 13.78
CA GLY A 13 8.85 -10.77 14.20
C GLY A 13 9.15 -9.51 13.37
N PRO A 14 10.13 -8.68 13.78
CA PRO A 14 10.36 -7.36 13.19
C PRO A 14 10.53 -7.37 11.68
N ARG A 15 9.84 -6.44 11.00
CA ARG A 15 9.92 -6.22 9.55
C ARG A 15 10.39 -4.82 9.25
N ASN A 16 11.26 -4.69 8.24
CA ASN A 16 11.49 -3.40 7.60
C ASN A 16 10.21 -3.00 6.84
N CYS A 17 9.73 -1.78 7.03
CA CYS A 17 8.49 -1.29 6.42
C CYS A 17 8.59 0.21 6.13
N GLU A 18 8.32 0.58 4.89
CA GLU A 18 8.26 1.97 4.42
C GLU A 18 6.87 2.33 3.88
N THR A 19 5.94 1.38 3.95
CA THR A 19 4.58 1.55 3.43
C THR A 19 3.57 1.63 4.57
N VAL A 20 2.55 2.47 4.39
CA VAL A 20 1.36 2.48 5.23
C VAL A 20 0.19 3.01 4.40
N ALA A 21 -0.95 2.34 4.47
CA ALA A 21 -2.19 2.84 3.88
C ALA A 21 -3.38 2.49 4.78
N VAL A 22 -4.50 3.18 4.60
CA VAL A 22 -5.68 3.00 5.43
C VAL A 22 -6.88 2.64 4.57
N ASP A 23 -7.49 1.52 4.89
CA ASP A 23 -8.80 1.13 4.39
C ASP A 23 -9.85 1.57 5.41
N THR A 24 -10.63 2.58 5.04
CA THR A 24 -11.65 3.18 5.91
C THR A 24 -12.95 2.41 5.91
N GLU A 25 -13.22 1.64 4.85
CA GLU A 25 -14.41 0.79 4.73
C GLU A 25 -14.29 -0.43 5.65
N ARG A 26 -13.14 -1.12 5.60
CA ARG A 26 -12.86 -2.28 6.46
C ARG A 26 -12.29 -1.90 7.83
N LYS A 27 -11.90 -0.64 8.02
CA LYS A 27 -11.23 -0.12 9.23
C LYS A 27 -9.93 -0.87 9.52
N GLU A 28 -9.05 -0.91 8.52
CA GLU A 28 -7.77 -1.59 8.57
C GLU A 28 -6.62 -0.63 8.20
N ILE A 29 -5.47 -0.77 8.85
CA ILE A 29 -4.22 -0.13 8.45
C ILE A 29 -3.34 -1.23 7.85
N LEU A 30 -2.88 -0.98 6.62
CA LEU A 30 -2.13 -1.93 5.81
C LEU A 30 -0.66 -1.55 5.78
N MET A 31 0.22 -2.55 5.78
CA MET A 31 1.67 -2.41 5.70
C MET A 31 2.27 -3.52 4.86
N VAL A 32 3.14 -3.19 3.92
CA VAL A 32 3.95 -4.13 3.14
C VAL A 32 5.39 -4.09 3.63
N SER A 33 5.92 -5.25 4.05
CA SER A 33 7.33 -5.36 4.45
C SER A 33 8.25 -5.16 3.26
N LYS A 34 9.34 -4.40 3.41
CA LYS A 34 10.37 -4.23 2.38
C LYS A 34 11.28 -5.46 2.33
N SER A 35 11.40 -6.09 1.16
CA SER A 35 12.32 -7.20 0.91
C SER A 35 13.51 -6.80 0.02
N LYS A 36 14.56 -7.62 0.05
CA LYS A 36 15.69 -7.57 -0.90
C LYS A 36 15.26 -8.17 -2.27
N PRO A 37 16.08 -8.03 -3.33
CA PRO A 37 15.82 -8.63 -4.65
C PRO A 37 15.87 -10.15 -4.68
N THR A 38 16.49 -10.78 -3.68
CA THR A 38 16.60 -12.24 -3.61
C THR A 38 16.56 -12.66 -2.13
N PRO A 39 15.50 -13.33 -1.65
CA PRO A 39 14.23 -13.60 -2.33
C PRO A 39 13.34 -12.35 -2.47
N ARG A 40 12.56 -12.25 -3.55
CA ARG A 40 11.56 -11.17 -3.78
C ARG A 40 10.25 -11.49 -3.08
N THR A 41 10.26 -11.49 -1.75
CA THR A 41 9.07 -11.86 -0.98
C THR A 41 8.78 -10.78 0.05
N CYS A 42 7.74 -10.01 -0.23
CA CYS A 42 7.16 -9.06 0.72
C CYS A 42 5.90 -9.68 1.34
N GLY A 43 5.63 -9.44 2.63
CA GLY A 43 4.34 -9.74 3.24
C GLY A 43 3.47 -8.49 3.29
N LEU A 44 2.19 -8.62 2.96
CA LEU A 44 1.17 -7.63 3.32
C LEU A 44 0.63 -7.97 4.70
N TYR A 45 0.59 -6.97 5.57
CA TYR A 45 0.12 -7.06 6.94
C TYR A 45 -1.03 -6.09 7.18
N SER A 46 -1.90 -6.43 8.13
CA SER A 46 -3.03 -5.60 8.55
C SER A 46 -3.09 -5.50 10.08
N ILE A 47 -3.41 -4.30 10.58
CA ILE A 47 -3.86 -4.06 11.96
C ILE A 47 -5.21 -3.32 11.95
N PRO A 48 -6.03 -3.42 13.01
CA PRO A 48 -7.27 -2.66 13.10
C PRO A 48 -7.02 -1.15 13.16
N LEU A 49 -7.79 -0.38 12.39
CA LEU A 49 -7.88 1.08 12.55
C LEU A 49 -8.75 1.40 13.77
N THR A 50 -8.11 1.82 14.85
CA THR A 50 -8.80 2.30 16.06
C THR A 50 -8.58 3.80 16.20
N LEU A 51 -9.67 4.56 16.38
CA LEU A 51 -9.65 6.01 16.61
C LEU A 51 -10.04 6.37 18.05
N THR A 52 -10.00 5.40 18.96
CA THR A 52 -10.23 5.62 20.39
C THR A 52 -9.08 6.45 20.96
N ALA A 53 -9.40 7.46 21.76
CA ALA A 53 -8.39 8.29 22.40
C ALA A 53 -7.46 7.47 23.31
N GLY A 54 -6.16 7.76 23.27
CA GLY A 54 -5.16 7.08 24.09
C GLY A 54 -4.33 6.06 23.32
N SER A 55 -3.78 5.06 24.03
CA SER A 55 -2.86 4.06 23.47
C SER A 55 -3.49 2.68 23.42
N THR A 56 -3.39 2.01 22.27
CA THR A 56 -3.85 0.63 22.07
C THR A 56 -2.70 -0.25 21.58
N LYS A 57 -2.82 -1.56 21.80
CA LYS A 57 -1.89 -2.55 21.24
C LYS A 57 -2.55 -3.35 20.11
N ALA A 58 -1.79 -3.66 19.08
CA ALA A 58 -2.23 -4.53 17.98
C ALA A 58 -1.12 -5.51 17.58
N ILE A 59 -1.51 -6.60 16.93
CA ILE A 59 -0.59 -7.51 16.24
C ILE A 59 -0.85 -7.36 14.75
N ALA A 60 0.18 -6.98 13.99
CA ALA A 60 0.13 -6.92 12.54
C ALA A 60 0.14 -8.35 11.99
N LYS A 61 -1.01 -8.75 11.44
CA LYS A 61 -1.22 -10.08 10.86
C LYS A 61 -0.89 -10.04 9.38
N ARG A 62 -0.11 -11.00 8.92
CA ARG A 62 0.24 -11.26 7.54
C ARG A 62 -0.98 -11.81 6.83
N ILE A 63 -1.52 -11.05 5.88
CA ILE A 63 -2.75 -11.42 5.14
C ILE A 63 -2.45 -12.04 3.78
N CYS A 64 -1.30 -11.75 3.16
CA CYS A 64 -0.82 -12.45 1.98
C CYS A 64 0.68 -12.24 1.73
N ASP A 65 1.23 -13.06 0.83
CA ASP A 65 2.55 -12.87 0.24
C ASP A 65 2.47 -12.13 -1.11
N LEU A 66 3.50 -11.34 -1.40
CA LEU A 66 3.67 -10.57 -2.63
C LEU A 66 5.04 -10.92 -3.25
N ASP A 67 5.06 -11.35 -4.52
CA ASP A 67 6.29 -11.44 -5.31
C ASP A 67 6.75 -10.04 -5.74
N LEU A 68 7.29 -9.29 -4.79
CA LEU A 68 7.80 -7.94 -4.93
C LEU A 68 9.13 -7.81 -4.20
N ALA A 69 9.94 -6.85 -4.61
CA ALA A 69 11.09 -6.38 -3.86
C ALA A 69 11.05 -4.86 -3.72
N PHE A 70 11.70 -4.36 -2.67
CA PHE A 70 11.81 -2.92 -2.41
C PHE A 70 10.47 -2.17 -2.39
N ALA A 71 9.44 -2.74 -1.75
CA ALA A 71 8.21 -2.00 -1.49
C ALA A 71 8.54 -0.73 -0.67
N SER A 72 8.13 0.44 -1.16
CA SER A 72 8.55 1.74 -0.60
C SER A 72 7.41 2.71 -0.36
N ALA A 73 6.28 2.58 -1.05
CA ALA A 73 5.09 3.38 -0.78
C ALA A 73 3.81 2.61 -1.09
N MET A 74 2.70 3.01 -0.47
CA MET A 74 1.39 2.41 -0.69
C MET A 74 0.29 3.42 -0.40
N ASP A 75 -0.84 3.31 -1.10
CA ASP A 75 -2.05 4.07 -0.76
C ASP A 75 -3.31 3.29 -1.17
N VAL A 76 -4.44 3.60 -0.52
CA VAL A 76 -5.77 3.08 -0.85
C VAL A 76 -6.59 4.23 -1.45
N ALA A 77 -7.23 3.99 -2.58
CA ALA A 77 -8.02 5.00 -3.28
C ALA A 77 -9.21 5.49 -2.44
N PRO A 78 -9.73 6.71 -2.69
CA PRO A 78 -10.81 7.29 -1.88
C PRO A 78 -12.10 6.47 -1.80
N ASP A 79 -12.35 5.59 -2.77
CA ASP A 79 -13.51 4.69 -2.80
C ASP A 79 -13.25 3.32 -2.15
N ASN A 80 -12.07 3.12 -1.55
CA ASN A 80 -11.55 1.89 -0.96
C ASN A 80 -11.53 0.68 -1.90
N GLN A 81 -11.67 0.84 -3.22
CA GLN A 81 -11.72 -0.29 -4.16
C GLN A 81 -10.43 -0.52 -4.92
N ARG A 82 -9.41 0.32 -4.72
CA ARG A 82 -8.13 0.19 -5.38
C ARG A 82 -6.97 0.47 -4.44
N LEU A 83 -5.93 -0.36 -4.52
CA LEU A 83 -4.67 -0.22 -3.79
C LEU A 83 -3.55 -0.01 -4.81
N VAL A 84 -2.60 0.86 -4.48
CA VAL A 84 -1.33 0.99 -5.20
C VAL A 84 -0.18 0.63 -4.27
N ILE A 85 0.79 -0.15 -4.75
CA ILE A 85 2.06 -0.42 -4.06
C ILE A 85 3.21 -0.05 -4.99
N ILE A 86 4.09 0.85 -4.55
CA ILE A 86 5.33 1.17 -5.26
C ILE A 86 6.41 0.16 -4.88
N SER A 87 7.07 -0.39 -5.89
CA SER A 87 8.12 -1.40 -5.72
C SER A 87 9.14 -1.35 -6.86
N SER A 88 10.09 -2.29 -6.87
CA SER A 88 11.02 -2.49 -7.98
C SER A 88 10.33 -2.80 -9.33
N LYS A 89 9.03 -3.12 -9.35
CA LYS A 89 8.23 -3.38 -10.56
C LYS A 89 7.45 -2.15 -11.06
N GLY A 90 7.66 -0.97 -10.47
CA GLY A 90 6.83 0.22 -10.73
C GLY A 90 5.64 0.29 -9.77
N ALA A 91 4.46 0.69 -10.26
CA ALA A 91 3.23 0.67 -9.48
C ALA A 91 2.48 -0.65 -9.67
N LEU A 92 2.33 -1.43 -8.59
CA LEU A 92 1.40 -2.55 -8.55
C LEU A 92 0.01 -2.02 -8.19
N ILE A 93 -0.96 -2.18 -9.09
CA ILE A 93 -2.36 -1.83 -8.90
C ILE A 93 -3.16 -3.09 -8.60
N VAL A 94 -3.91 -3.06 -7.52
CA VAL A 94 -4.85 -4.11 -7.12
C VAL A 94 -6.24 -3.48 -7.05
N ASP A 95 -7.16 -4.02 -7.84
CA ASP A 95 -8.58 -3.69 -7.77
C ASP A 95 -9.26 -4.77 -6.94
N ARG A 96 -10.16 -4.39 -6.02
CA ARG A 96 -10.95 -5.32 -5.22
C ARG A 96 -12.45 -5.22 -5.50
N GLU A 97 -13.16 -6.31 -5.32
CA GLU A 97 -14.62 -6.33 -5.32
C GLU A 97 -15.19 -5.80 -3.99
N ALA A 98 -16.48 -5.45 -3.99
CA ALA A 98 -17.17 -5.04 -2.77
C ALA A 98 -17.08 -6.14 -1.69
N ASN A 99 -16.65 -5.76 -0.48
CA ASN A 99 -16.41 -6.64 0.68
C ASN A 99 -15.23 -7.63 0.54
N GLU A 100 -14.48 -7.61 -0.55
CA GLU A 100 -13.30 -8.46 -0.72
C GLU A 100 -12.15 -8.00 0.21
N GLY A 101 -11.41 -8.93 0.79
CA GLY A 101 -10.19 -8.63 1.54
C GLY A 101 -9.01 -8.33 0.62
N TRP A 102 -8.06 -7.49 1.05
CA TRP A 102 -6.89 -7.17 0.22
C TRP A 102 -6.02 -8.39 -0.12
N GLY A 103 -5.93 -9.37 0.79
CA GLY A 103 -5.23 -10.62 0.53
C GLY A 103 -5.85 -11.41 -0.63
N ASP A 104 -7.18 -11.52 -0.65
CA ASP A 104 -7.92 -12.21 -1.72
C ASP A 104 -7.82 -11.45 -3.04
N ALA A 105 -7.97 -10.12 -3.01
CA ALA A 105 -7.84 -9.27 -4.20
C ALA A 105 -6.45 -9.38 -4.85
N ILE A 106 -5.39 -9.40 -4.04
CA ILE A 106 -4.01 -9.61 -4.51
C ILE A 106 -3.84 -10.99 -5.16
N GLN A 107 -4.39 -12.04 -4.54
CA GLN A 107 -4.35 -13.40 -5.08
C GLN A 107 -5.13 -13.52 -6.39
N ARG A 108 -6.26 -12.83 -6.51
CA ARG A 108 -7.06 -12.77 -7.73
C ARG A 108 -6.31 -12.13 -8.88
N GLY A 109 -5.53 -11.08 -8.61
CA GLY A 109 -4.58 -10.54 -9.58
C GLY A 109 -4.23 -9.09 -9.36
N SER A 110 -3.13 -8.68 -9.99
CA SER A 110 -2.63 -7.31 -9.94
C SER A 110 -2.03 -6.91 -11.28
N ARG A 111 -1.96 -5.60 -11.53
CA ARG A 111 -1.40 -5.01 -12.76
C ARG A 111 -0.19 -4.17 -12.40
N SER A 112 0.91 -4.34 -13.12
CA SER A 112 2.06 -3.44 -13.01
C SER A 112 1.93 -2.32 -14.04
N ILE A 113 2.09 -1.08 -13.58
CA ILE A 113 2.12 0.11 -14.43
C ILE A 113 3.51 0.74 -14.32
N GLU A 114 4.09 1.05 -15.47
CA GLU A 114 5.34 1.81 -15.54
C GLU A 114 5.11 3.24 -15.05
N LEU A 115 6.03 3.72 -14.23
CA LEU A 115 6.00 5.08 -13.70
C LEU A 115 7.12 5.92 -14.31
N PRO A 116 7.00 7.25 -14.28
CA PRO A 116 8.13 8.14 -14.53
C PRO A 116 9.32 7.73 -13.66
N LYS A 117 10.53 7.74 -14.24
CA LYS A 117 11.76 7.48 -13.49
C LYS A 117 11.94 8.53 -12.40
N ARG A 118 12.28 8.08 -11.18
CA ARG A 118 12.43 8.89 -9.97
C ARG A 118 13.63 8.36 -9.17
N GLU A 119 14.39 9.27 -8.57
CA GLU A 119 15.42 8.93 -7.59
C GLU A 119 14.72 8.57 -6.27
N ASN A 120 14.83 7.31 -5.83
CA ASN A 120 14.17 6.79 -4.63
C ASN A 120 12.70 7.27 -4.52
N GLY A 121 11.86 6.79 -5.45
CA GLY A 121 10.44 7.16 -5.50
C GLY A 121 9.61 6.54 -4.37
N GLU A 122 9.81 6.98 -3.13
CA GLU A 122 9.21 6.42 -1.90
C GLU A 122 7.87 7.07 -1.52
N THR A 123 7.20 7.70 -2.47
CA THR A 123 5.88 8.28 -2.25
C THR A 123 4.90 7.95 -3.36
N VAL A 124 3.65 7.81 -2.94
CA VAL A 124 2.46 7.78 -3.79
C VAL A 124 1.26 8.19 -2.95
N CYS A 125 0.31 8.88 -3.57
CA CYS A 125 -1.08 8.85 -3.13
C CYS A 125 -2.01 8.83 -4.34
N PHE A 126 -3.25 8.40 -4.13
CA PHE A 126 -4.30 8.65 -5.10
C PHE A 126 -4.65 10.13 -5.15
N GLY A 127 -5.03 10.58 -6.35
CA GLY A 127 -5.65 11.89 -6.54
C GLY A 127 -7.08 11.92 -5.96
N ARG A 128 -7.91 12.81 -6.51
CA ARG A 128 -9.31 12.94 -6.05
C ARG A 128 -10.18 11.72 -6.37
N ASN A 129 -9.75 10.90 -7.32
CA ASN A 129 -10.41 9.68 -7.75
C ASN A 129 -9.42 8.50 -7.72
N ARG A 130 -9.91 7.31 -8.06
CA ARG A 130 -9.09 6.09 -8.11
C ARG A 130 -8.27 5.92 -9.40
N ASP A 131 -8.29 6.88 -10.32
CA ASP A 131 -7.69 6.75 -11.66
C ASP A 131 -6.47 7.66 -11.86
N GLU A 132 -6.07 8.41 -10.83
CA GLU A 132 -4.90 9.29 -10.82
C GLU A 132 -3.99 8.93 -9.65
N LEU A 133 -2.69 8.81 -9.92
CA LEU A 133 -1.64 8.74 -8.90
C LEU A 133 -0.84 10.04 -8.88
N LEU A 134 -0.57 10.54 -7.68
CA LEU A 134 0.35 11.63 -7.43
C LEU A 134 1.63 11.07 -6.83
N LEU A 135 2.77 11.44 -7.42
CA LEU A 135 4.08 10.91 -7.08
C LEU A 135 5.07 12.05 -6.85
N ASN A 136 6.00 11.87 -5.92
CA ASN A 136 7.16 12.74 -5.75
C ASN A 136 8.46 11.91 -5.71
N SER A 137 9.62 12.54 -5.62
CA SER A 137 10.94 11.89 -5.58
C SER A 137 11.75 12.47 -4.43
N GLU A 138 12.77 11.75 -3.96
CA GLU A 138 13.75 12.31 -3.02
C GLU A 138 14.55 13.47 -3.64
N LEU A 139 15.18 14.27 -2.77
CA LEU A 139 16.00 15.46 -3.09
C LEU A 139 15.20 16.76 -3.28
N ILE A 140 15.92 17.88 -3.43
CA ILE A 140 15.35 19.23 -3.50
C ILE A 140 14.85 19.53 -4.91
N GLY A 141 13.69 20.18 -5.01
CA GLY A 141 13.17 20.71 -6.30
C GLY A 141 12.57 19.67 -7.23
N GLN A 142 12.22 18.48 -6.71
CA GLN A 142 11.55 17.45 -7.49
C GLN A 142 10.12 17.86 -7.84
N PRO A 143 9.65 17.58 -9.08
CA PRO A 143 8.29 17.89 -9.47
C PRO A 143 7.29 16.97 -8.74
N LEU A 144 6.02 17.36 -8.76
CA LEU A 144 4.90 16.49 -8.51
C LEU A 144 4.45 15.90 -9.85
N TRP A 145 4.49 14.59 -9.99
CA TRP A 145 3.97 13.91 -11.18
C TRP A 145 2.52 13.50 -10.93
N SER A 146 1.64 13.79 -11.89
CA SER A 146 0.31 13.19 -12.01
C SER A 146 0.37 12.11 -13.10
N VAL A 147 -0.04 10.90 -12.74
CA VAL A 147 -0.04 9.73 -13.62
C VAL A 147 -1.44 9.14 -13.64
N MET A 148 -2.08 9.19 -14.81
CA MET A 148 -3.36 8.50 -15.03
C MET A 148 -3.11 6.99 -15.12
N ILE A 149 -3.92 6.21 -14.41
CA ILE A 149 -3.85 4.75 -14.45
C ILE A 149 -5.09 4.17 -15.15
N PRO A 150 -4.95 3.07 -15.92
CA PRO A 150 -6.08 2.50 -16.64
C PRO A 150 -7.17 2.01 -15.69
N ALA A 151 -8.42 2.18 -16.13
CA ALA A 151 -9.61 1.66 -15.48
C ALA A 151 -9.48 0.16 -15.11
N PRO A 152 -10.23 -0.32 -14.10
CA PRO A 152 -10.21 -1.75 -13.78
C PRO A 152 -10.58 -2.53 -15.04
N VAL A 153 -9.86 -3.62 -15.30
CA VAL A 153 -10.31 -4.57 -16.32
C VAL A 153 -11.50 -5.27 -15.70
N SER A 154 -12.70 -5.10 -16.29
CA SER A 154 -13.87 -5.88 -15.90
C SER A 154 -13.50 -7.35 -15.92
N ALA A 155 -13.80 -8.09 -14.85
CA ALA A 155 -13.67 -9.54 -14.89
C ALA A 155 -14.49 -10.07 -16.09
N PRO A 156 -13.98 -11.07 -16.85
CA PRO A 156 -14.77 -11.72 -17.89
C PRO A 156 -16.04 -12.36 -17.32
#